data_AF-A0A1Z4GP64-F1
#
_entry.id   AF-A0A1Z4GP64-F1
#
_cell.length_a   1.000
_cell.length_b   1.000
_cell.length_c   1.000
_cell.angle_alpha   90.00
_cell.angle_beta   90.00
_cell.angle_gamma   90.00
#
_symmetry.space_group_name_H-M   'P 1'
#
loop_
_entity.id
_entity.type
_entity.pdbx_description
1 polymer ?
#
loop_
_entity_poly.entity_id
_entity_poly.type
_entity_poly.pdbx_seq_one_letter_code
_entity_poly.pdbx_strand_id
1 'polypeptide(L)'
;MVNTLPKPGIKTPSKETVLTPRFYTTDFEKAANLDLSAQDTELQAMLAEMRADYNRHHFVRDEAFEQSWEHIDGEARQAFIGYLERSCISEFSGFLLFKELSRKLKNRSPLLAEMFQLMARDEARHAGFLNKAMGDFKLSLDLATVTKTRTYTFFPIEWVLYTVYLSEKIGYWRYIIIYRHLEQHPEHQFYPIFRYFESWCQDENRHGDIFKALLRSQPQLWNNWKAKLWSRFFLLSVFATHTMTVHERSGFYKSLGLDATEFDRQVVQNTNETAGRAFPVMLNTEHPQFFTRLQRCAGYNLKIANIERSSQSKFIKLMRKLPLIAAIVGNLVLLYLIKPIDTENLRATVR
;
A
#
# COMPACT_ATOMS: atom_id res chain seq x y z
N MET A 1 -2.20 16.99 -29.13
CA MET A 1 -1.37 16.14 -28.25
C MET A 1 0.09 16.51 -28.52
N VAL A 2 0.73 17.24 -27.61
CA VAL A 2 2.16 17.54 -27.75
C VAL A 2 2.92 16.29 -27.37
N ASN A 3 3.40 15.56 -28.37
CA ASN A 3 4.23 14.37 -28.20
C ASN A 3 5.63 14.85 -27.82
N THR A 4 5.83 15.16 -26.54
CA THR A 4 7.16 15.42 -26.00
C THR A 4 7.87 14.07 -25.90
N LEU A 5 8.94 13.91 -26.68
CA LEU A 5 9.86 12.78 -26.52
C LEU A 5 10.30 12.73 -25.04
N PRO A 6 10.29 11.55 -24.39
CA PRO A 6 10.74 11.44 -23.00
C PRO A 6 12.20 11.93 -22.91
N LYS A 7 12.46 12.84 -21.97
CA LYS A 7 13.83 13.32 -21.74
C LYS A 7 14.74 12.11 -21.39
N PRO A 8 16.00 12.09 -21.84
CA PRO A 8 16.93 11.01 -21.52
C PRO A 8 16.97 10.74 -20.01
N GLY A 9 16.84 9.48 -19.60
CA GLY A 9 16.84 9.08 -18.18
C GLY A 9 15.51 9.25 -17.44
N ILE A 10 14.49 9.92 -18.01
CA ILE A 10 13.16 9.98 -17.41
C ILE A 10 12.36 8.76 -17.86
N LYS A 11 11.99 7.90 -16.89
CA LYS A 11 11.18 6.72 -17.18
C LYS A 11 9.73 7.12 -17.43
N THR A 12 9.16 6.68 -18.55
CA THR A 12 7.72 6.77 -18.77
C THR A 12 7.01 5.82 -17.79
N PRO A 13 6.03 6.30 -16.99
CA PRO A 13 5.32 5.45 -16.05
C PRO A 13 4.70 4.24 -16.73
N SER A 14 4.75 3.11 -16.03
CA SER A 14 4.09 1.87 -16.45
C SER A 14 2.60 2.10 -16.74
N LYS A 15 2.06 1.38 -17.74
CA LYS A 15 0.65 1.49 -18.15
C LYS A 15 -0.28 1.23 -16.97
N GLU A 16 -1.26 2.12 -16.80
CA GLU A 16 -2.26 1.99 -15.73
C GLU A 16 -3.12 0.73 -15.90
N THR A 17 -3.33 0.02 -14.79
CA THR A 17 -4.20 -1.16 -14.68
C THR A 17 -5.05 -1.03 -13.41
N VAL A 18 -5.90 -2.02 -13.14
CA VAL A 18 -6.63 -2.06 -11.86
C VAL A 18 -5.68 -2.19 -10.66
N LEU A 19 -4.48 -2.76 -10.85
CA LEU A 19 -3.50 -3.04 -9.81
C LEU A 19 -2.36 -2.00 -9.73
N THR A 20 -2.38 -0.95 -10.56
CA THR A 20 -1.42 0.15 -10.42
C THR A 20 -1.88 1.13 -9.34
N PRO A 21 -0.95 1.66 -8.52
CA PRO A 21 -1.28 2.72 -7.57
C PRO A 21 -1.97 3.90 -8.27
N ARG A 22 -2.99 4.45 -7.62
CA ARG A 22 -3.77 5.59 -8.12
C ARG A 22 -3.55 6.79 -7.22
N PHE A 23 -3.89 7.96 -7.75
CA PHE A 23 -3.96 9.20 -6.99
C PHE A 23 -5.38 9.41 -6.48
N TYR A 24 -5.52 9.79 -5.22
CA TYR A 24 -6.81 9.88 -4.55
C TYR A 24 -7.11 11.31 -4.11
N THR A 25 -8.40 11.63 -4.07
CA THR A 25 -8.93 12.84 -3.46
C THR A 25 -10.20 12.50 -2.67
N THR A 26 -10.66 13.40 -1.82
CA THR A 26 -11.76 13.13 -0.88
C THR A 26 -12.59 14.37 -0.60
N ASP A 27 -13.63 14.19 0.20
CA ASP A 27 -14.47 15.26 0.71
C ASP A 27 -13.77 16.00 1.86
N PHE A 28 -13.10 17.11 1.52
CA PHE A 28 -12.39 17.96 2.48
C PHE A 28 -13.31 18.66 3.48
N GLU A 29 -14.55 18.96 3.08
CA GLU A 29 -15.54 19.59 3.96
C GLU A 29 -15.89 18.62 5.08
N LYS A 30 -16.18 17.36 4.71
CA LYS A 30 -16.48 16.32 5.69
C LYS A 30 -15.27 15.97 6.55
N ALA A 31 -14.08 15.90 5.97
CA ALA A 31 -12.84 15.63 6.70
C ALA A 31 -12.55 16.72 7.76
N ALA A 32 -12.84 17.99 7.47
CA ALA A 32 -12.66 19.09 8.41
C ALA A 32 -13.62 19.06 9.59
N ASN A 33 -14.75 18.36 9.47
CA ASN A 33 -15.81 18.25 10.49
C ASN A 33 -15.80 16.91 11.24
N LEU A 34 -14.73 16.11 11.13
CA LEU A 34 -14.58 14.89 11.91
C LEU A 34 -14.51 15.24 13.40
N ASP A 35 -15.34 14.59 14.22
CA ASP A 35 -15.26 14.70 15.67
C ASP A 35 -14.09 13.86 16.20
N LEU A 36 -13.11 14.53 16.79
CA LEU A 36 -11.90 13.90 17.31
C LEU A 36 -11.93 13.72 18.84
N SER A 37 -12.97 14.21 19.52
CA SER A 37 -13.03 14.29 20.98
C SER A 37 -12.81 12.95 21.68
N ALA A 38 -13.35 11.86 21.12
CA ALA A 38 -13.24 10.51 21.67
C ALA A 38 -11.81 9.91 21.63
N GLN A 39 -10.87 10.54 20.93
CA GLN A 39 -9.48 10.09 20.78
C GLN A 39 -8.49 11.24 20.95
N ASP A 40 -8.89 12.37 21.54
CA ASP A 40 -8.06 13.58 21.59
C ASP A 40 -6.73 13.33 22.30
N THR A 41 -6.74 12.62 23.44
CA THR A 41 -5.52 12.32 24.19
C THR A 41 -4.54 11.47 23.37
N GLU A 42 -5.01 10.41 22.72
CA GLU A 42 -4.21 9.55 21.86
C GLU A 42 -3.67 10.33 20.66
N LEU A 43 -4.50 11.14 20.02
CA LEU A 43 -4.14 11.95 18.86
C LEU A 43 -3.08 13.01 19.22
N GLN A 44 -3.20 13.68 20.37
CA GLN A 44 -2.19 14.63 20.83
C GLN A 44 -0.84 13.95 21.13
N ALA A 45 -0.86 12.76 21.74
CA ALA A 45 0.35 11.98 21.97
C ALA A 45 1.04 11.57 20.65
N MET A 46 0.26 11.09 19.68
CA MET A 46 0.76 10.76 18.34
C MET A 46 1.30 12.00 17.62
N LEU A 47 0.64 13.16 17.75
CA LEU A 47 1.15 14.41 17.17
C LEU A 47 2.51 14.80 17.78
N ALA A 48 2.65 14.68 19.10
CA ALA A 48 3.92 14.93 19.77
C ALA A 48 5.04 14.00 19.25
N GLU A 49 4.73 12.72 19.04
CA GLU A 49 5.66 11.77 18.42
C GLU A 49 6.05 12.17 16.99
N MET A 50 5.07 12.54 16.15
CA MET A 50 5.32 12.96 14.77
C MET A 50 6.18 14.24 14.69
N ARG A 51 5.99 15.17 15.65
CA ARG A 51 6.80 16.39 15.78
C ARG A 51 8.24 16.09 16.19
N ALA A 52 8.45 15.07 17.03
CA ALA A 52 9.80 14.67 17.45
C ALA A 52 10.66 14.13 16.27
N ASP A 53 10.02 13.56 15.25
CA ASP A 53 10.65 13.13 13.99
C ASP A 53 11.90 12.26 14.21
N TYR A 54 11.75 11.17 14.99
CA TYR A 54 12.86 10.28 15.35
C TYR A 54 13.61 9.74 14.11
N ASN A 55 12.93 9.63 12.96
CA ASN A 55 13.51 9.15 11.70
C ASN A 55 14.14 10.23 10.81
N ARG A 56 14.23 11.50 11.25
CA ARG A 56 14.75 12.63 10.45
C ARG A 56 16.10 12.36 9.77
N HIS A 57 16.98 11.59 10.42
CA HIS A 57 18.33 11.29 9.96
C HIS A 57 18.50 9.88 9.38
N HIS A 58 17.45 9.07 9.40
CA HIS A 58 17.54 7.67 8.99
C HIS A 58 17.55 7.49 7.47
N PHE A 59 16.97 8.42 6.69
CA PHE A 59 16.89 8.31 5.23
C PHE A 59 18.01 9.07 4.52
N VAL A 60 19.24 8.84 4.98
CA VAL A 60 20.47 9.36 4.39
C VAL A 60 21.25 8.19 3.80
N ARG A 61 21.63 8.31 2.52
CA ARG A 61 22.44 7.29 1.84
C ARG A 61 23.85 7.30 2.41
N ASP A 62 24.39 6.12 2.69
CA ASP A 62 25.77 5.90 3.12
C ASP A 62 26.66 5.46 1.93
N GLU A 63 27.94 5.21 2.20
CA GLU A 63 28.93 4.77 1.21
C GLU A 63 28.55 3.45 0.50
N ALA A 64 27.69 2.61 1.11
CA ALA A 64 27.25 1.37 0.47
C ALA A 64 26.47 1.61 -0.82
N PHE A 65 25.95 2.82 -1.03
CA PHE A 65 25.30 3.24 -2.25
C PHE A 65 26.27 3.68 -3.37
N GLU A 66 27.52 3.97 -3.03
CA GLU A 66 28.54 4.57 -3.92
C GLU A 66 29.32 3.49 -4.68
N GLN A 67 28.60 2.68 -5.45
CA GLN A 67 29.18 1.61 -6.26
C GLN A 67 28.43 1.42 -7.59
N SER A 68 29.00 0.61 -8.48
CA SER A 68 28.33 0.26 -9.74
C SER A 68 27.25 -0.78 -9.52
N TRP A 69 26.06 -0.50 -10.03
CA TRP A 69 24.90 -1.39 -9.98
C TRP A 69 24.66 -2.14 -11.30
N GLU A 70 25.64 -2.14 -12.21
CA GLU A 70 25.54 -2.80 -13.53
C GLU A 70 25.47 -4.32 -13.42
N HIS A 71 25.92 -4.90 -12.30
CA HIS A 71 25.79 -6.33 -12.00
C HIS A 71 24.33 -6.78 -11.76
N ILE A 72 23.42 -5.85 -11.46
CA ILE A 72 21.98 -6.13 -11.41
C ILE A 72 21.45 -5.96 -12.84
N ASP A 73 21.38 -7.06 -13.58
CA ASP A 73 21.00 -7.09 -14.99
C ASP A 73 19.76 -7.97 -15.27
N GLY A 74 19.41 -8.11 -16.56
CA GLY A 74 18.36 -9.02 -17.01
C GLY A 74 16.99 -8.85 -16.34
N GLU A 75 16.40 -9.98 -15.95
CA GLU A 75 15.08 -10.04 -15.31
C GLU A 75 15.08 -9.44 -13.91
N ALA A 76 16.16 -9.65 -13.13
CA ALA A 76 16.29 -9.10 -11.78
C ALA A 76 16.26 -7.57 -11.80
N ARG A 77 16.99 -6.94 -12.73
CA ARG A 77 16.97 -5.50 -12.95
C ARG A 77 15.58 -4.98 -13.28
N GLN A 78 14.88 -5.65 -14.20
CA GLN A 78 13.52 -5.23 -14.59
C GLN A 78 12.55 -5.34 -13.42
N ALA A 79 12.61 -6.44 -12.66
CA ALA A 79 11.78 -6.67 -11.49
C ALA A 79 12.05 -5.62 -10.40
N PHE A 80 13.32 -5.33 -10.11
CA PHE A 80 13.71 -4.38 -9.08
C PHE A 80 13.36 -2.93 -9.45
N ILE A 81 13.63 -2.49 -10.68
CA ILE A 81 13.20 -1.16 -11.14
C ILE A 81 11.67 -1.05 -11.11
N GLY A 82 10.95 -2.12 -11.48
CA GLY A 82 9.49 -2.16 -11.37
C GLY A 82 8.99 -2.03 -9.93
N TYR A 83 9.71 -2.62 -8.97
CA TYR A 83 9.47 -2.44 -7.54
C TYR A 83 9.70 -1.00 -7.09
N LEU A 84 10.85 -0.40 -7.42
CA LEU A 84 11.20 0.97 -7.06
C LEU A 84 10.20 1.99 -7.62
N GLU A 85 9.87 1.87 -8.91
CA GLU A 85 8.92 2.77 -9.58
C GLU A 85 7.57 2.76 -8.88
N ARG A 86 7.01 1.58 -8.62
CA ARG A 86 5.66 1.46 -8.08
C ARG A 86 5.58 1.84 -6.62
N SER A 87 6.61 1.50 -5.84
CA SER A 87 6.71 1.95 -4.46
C SER A 87 6.79 3.47 -4.44
N CYS A 88 7.65 4.08 -5.27
CA CYS A 88 7.79 5.54 -5.34
C CYS A 88 6.46 6.24 -5.71
N ILE A 89 5.71 5.70 -6.66
CA ILE A 89 4.39 6.25 -7.03
C ILE A 89 3.36 6.05 -5.91
N SER A 90 3.45 4.96 -5.13
CA SER A 90 2.57 4.73 -3.98
C SER A 90 2.77 5.78 -2.90
N GLU A 91 4.01 5.97 -2.42
CA GLU A 91 4.32 6.95 -1.36
C GLU A 91 4.04 8.37 -1.85
N PHE A 92 4.34 8.65 -3.13
CA PHE A 92 4.04 9.94 -3.71
C PHE A 92 2.52 10.21 -3.79
N SER A 93 1.70 9.18 -3.93
CA SER A 93 0.24 9.30 -3.87
C SER A 93 -0.25 9.66 -2.47
N GLY A 94 0.27 8.96 -1.44
CA GLY A 94 0.00 9.27 -0.03
C GLY A 94 0.39 10.70 0.31
N PHE A 95 1.61 11.11 -0.05
CA PHE A 95 2.10 12.48 0.06
C PHE A 95 1.12 13.52 -0.48
N LEU A 96 0.63 13.36 -1.72
CA LEU A 96 -0.27 14.33 -2.34
C LEU A 96 -1.61 14.41 -1.61
N LEU A 97 -2.17 13.27 -1.21
CA LEU A 97 -3.42 13.22 -0.46
C LEU A 97 -3.28 13.94 0.90
N PHE A 98 -2.24 13.62 1.67
CA PHE A 98 -2.01 14.21 2.99
C PHE A 98 -1.67 15.70 2.90
N LYS A 99 -0.88 16.10 1.90
CA LYS A 99 -0.57 17.52 1.66
C LYS A 99 -1.83 18.33 1.35
N GLU A 100 -2.73 17.79 0.52
CA GLU A 100 -3.98 18.48 0.20
C GLU A 100 -4.94 18.52 1.40
N LEU A 101 -5.07 17.43 2.16
CA LEU A 101 -5.82 17.40 3.42
C LEU A 101 -5.29 18.45 4.41
N SER A 102 -3.99 18.47 4.66
CA SER A 102 -3.33 19.45 5.53
C SER A 102 -3.70 20.89 5.13
N ARG A 103 -3.55 21.21 3.84
CA ARG A 103 -3.82 22.55 3.31
C ARG A 103 -5.29 22.95 3.45
N LYS A 104 -6.22 22.03 3.19
CA LYS A 104 -7.67 22.30 3.19
C LYS A 104 -8.28 22.33 4.59
N LEU A 105 -7.66 21.66 5.56
CA LEU A 105 -8.16 21.56 6.93
C LEU A 105 -7.58 22.63 7.86
N LYS A 106 -6.46 23.29 7.48
CA LYS A 106 -5.66 24.19 8.33
C LYS A 106 -6.44 25.13 9.24
N ASN A 107 -7.49 25.77 8.74
CA ASN A 107 -8.25 26.78 9.48
C ASN A 107 -9.48 26.23 10.23
N ARG A 108 -9.77 24.93 10.10
CA ARG A 108 -11.00 24.31 10.62
C ARG A 108 -10.73 23.13 11.56
N SER A 109 -9.71 22.34 11.25
CA SER A 109 -9.21 21.29 12.14
C SER A 109 -7.68 21.38 12.20
N PRO A 110 -7.13 22.32 13.00
CA PRO A 110 -5.69 22.57 13.04
C PRO A 110 -4.87 21.34 13.46
N LEU A 111 -5.36 20.58 14.45
CA LEU A 111 -4.77 19.32 14.90
C LEU A 111 -4.59 18.34 13.74
N LEU A 112 -5.68 18.05 13.03
CA LEU A 112 -5.67 17.10 11.93
C LEU A 112 -4.86 17.61 10.73
N ALA A 113 -4.92 18.92 10.46
CA ALA A 113 -4.14 19.54 9.41
C ALA A 113 -2.63 19.41 9.65
N GLU A 114 -2.18 19.57 10.90
CA GLU A 114 -0.77 19.41 11.27
C GLU A 114 -0.34 17.94 11.21
N MET A 115 -1.17 17.00 11.68
CA MET A 115 -0.87 15.57 11.52
C MET A 115 -0.64 15.21 10.06
N PHE A 116 -1.55 15.59 9.16
CA PHE A 116 -1.39 15.32 7.74
C PHE A 116 -0.20 16.05 7.12
N GLN A 117 0.21 17.21 7.66
CA GLN A 117 1.42 17.88 7.23
C GLN A 117 2.67 17.04 7.55
N LEU A 118 2.73 16.46 8.75
CA LEU A 118 3.85 15.65 9.20
C LEU A 118 3.88 14.29 8.50
N MET A 119 2.71 13.68 8.25
CA MET A 119 2.63 12.48 7.41
C MET A 119 3.09 12.78 5.98
N ALA A 120 2.67 13.90 5.38
CA ALA A 120 3.15 14.31 4.06
C ALA A 120 4.67 14.54 4.02
N ARG A 121 5.29 15.00 5.12
CA ARG A 121 6.76 15.10 5.23
C ARG A 121 7.41 13.72 5.09
N ASP A 122 6.91 12.74 5.83
CA ASP A 122 7.47 11.38 5.85
C ASP A 122 7.28 10.71 4.47
N GLU A 123 6.10 10.80 3.87
CA GLU A 123 5.81 10.26 2.54
C GLU A 123 6.66 10.91 1.43
N ALA A 124 6.91 12.22 1.53
CA ALA A 124 7.81 12.91 0.61
C ALA A 124 9.26 12.41 0.75
N ARG A 125 9.69 12.10 1.98
CA ARG A 125 11.01 11.54 2.27
C ARG A 125 11.15 10.14 1.66
N HIS A 126 10.14 9.30 1.86
CA HIS A 126 10.02 7.95 1.30
C HIS A 126 10.06 7.95 -0.23
N ALA A 127 9.15 8.69 -0.87
CA ALA A 127 9.10 8.84 -2.32
C ALA A 127 10.42 9.38 -2.90
N GLY A 128 11.02 10.38 -2.22
CA GLY A 128 12.29 10.96 -2.59
C GLY A 128 13.46 9.98 -2.49
N PHE A 129 13.47 9.13 -1.46
CA PHE A 129 14.51 8.11 -1.27
C PHE A 129 14.45 7.05 -2.37
N LEU A 130 13.26 6.56 -2.70
CA LEU A 130 13.04 5.62 -3.83
C LEU A 130 13.41 6.24 -5.17
N ASN A 131 13.08 7.52 -5.39
CA ASN A 131 13.45 8.22 -6.62
C ASN A 131 14.96 8.38 -6.77
N LYS A 132 15.67 8.66 -5.67
CA LYS A 132 17.14 8.67 -5.65
C LYS A 132 17.72 7.29 -5.94
N ALA A 133 17.13 6.22 -5.41
CA ALA A 133 17.57 4.84 -5.69
C ALA A 133 17.41 4.45 -7.17
N MET A 134 16.38 4.95 -7.87
CA MET A 134 16.28 4.75 -9.32
C MET A 134 17.41 5.41 -10.11
N GLY A 135 17.98 6.51 -9.58
CA GLY A 135 19.10 7.24 -10.19
C GLY A 135 20.32 6.37 -10.43
N ASP A 136 20.55 5.39 -9.55
CA ASP A 136 21.63 4.41 -9.62
C ASP A 136 21.53 3.52 -10.87
N PHE A 137 20.31 3.37 -11.39
CA PHE A 137 20.01 2.64 -12.61
C PHE A 137 19.88 3.56 -13.84
N LYS A 138 20.37 4.81 -13.72
CA LYS A 138 20.30 5.86 -14.75
C LYS A 138 18.84 6.20 -15.13
N LEU A 139 17.92 6.09 -14.15
CA LEU A 139 16.50 6.36 -14.31
C LEU A 139 16.01 7.33 -13.24
N SER A 140 14.98 8.11 -13.56
CA SER A 140 14.24 8.88 -12.56
C SER A 140 12.77 9.00 -12.93
N LEU A 141 11.93 9.25 -11.92
CA LEU A 141 10.54 9.65 -12.11
C LEU A 141 10.42 11.17 -11.98
N ASP A 142 9.77 11.76 -12.98
CA ASP A 142 9.37 13.16 -12.95
C ASP A 142 8.07 13.31 -12.13
N LEU A 143 8.23 13.40 -10.81
CA LEU A 143 7.12 13.52 -9.87
C LEU A 143 6.29 14.80 -10.09
N ALA A 144 6.92 15.87 -10.60
CA ALA A 144 6.21 17.11 -10.93
C ALA A 144 5.28 16.92 -12.13
N THR A 145 5.74 16.23 -13.18
CA THR A 145 4.90 15.86 -14.33
C THR A 145 3.81 14.89 -13.91
N VAL A 146 4.12 13.90 -13.06
CA VAL A 146 3.13 12.98 -12.47
C VAL A 146 2.02 13.78 -11.77
N THR A 147 2.34 14.81 -10.98
CA THR A 147 1.31 15.62 -10.32
C THR A 147 0.33 16.30 -11.30
N LYS A 148 0.81 16.68 -12.49
CA LYS A 148 0.04 17.44 -13.49
C LYS A 148 -0.79 16.57 -14.45
N THR A 149 -0.32 15.36 -14.76
CA THR A 149 -0.91 14.52 -15.81
C THR A 149 -1.82 13.42 -15.28
N ARG A 150 -1.89 13.25 -13.96
CA ARG A 150 -2.64 12.15 -13.34
C ARG A 150 -4.12 12.45 -13.17
N THR A 151 -4.89 11.37 -13.16
CA THR A 151 -6.31 11.37 -12.83
C THR A 151 -6.48 11.09 -11.34
N TYR A 152 -7.25 11.95 -10.66
CA TYR A 152 -7.61 11.74 -9.26
C TYR A 152 -8.88 10.90 -9.17
N THR A 153 -8.83 9.84 -8.36
CA THR A 153 -10.00 9.04 -8.01
C THR A 153 -10.60 9.58 -6.71
N PHE A 154 -11.86 9.98 -6.74
CA PHE A 154 -12.56 10.43 -5.53
C PHE A 154 -13.00 9.24 -4.67
N PHE A 155 -12.62 9.24 -3.40
CA PHE A 155 -13.15 8.35 -2.37
C PHE A 155 -13.82 9.18 -1.25
N PRO A 156 -14.97 8.75 -0.71
CA PRO A 156 -15.51 9.31 0.52
C PRO A 156 -14.47 9.23 1.65
N ILE A 157 -14.47 10.20 2.57
CA ILE A 157 -13.50 10.24 3.68
C ILE A 157 -13.55 8.96 4.53
N GLU A 158 -14.71 8.37 4.74
CA GLU A 158 -14.83 7.08 5.43
C GLU A 158 -14.01 5.98 4.75
N TRP A 159 -14.08 5.92 3.42
CA TRP A 159 -13.34 4.92 2.65
C TRP A 159 -11.84 5.21 2.72
N VAL A 160 -11.44 6.47 2.63
CA VAL A 160 -10.04 6.88 2.84
C VAL A 160 -9.54 6.40 4.20
N LEU A 161 -10.32 6.55 5.28
CA LEU A 161 -9.92 6.08 6.61
C LEU A 161 -9.70 4.56 6.66
N TYR A 162 -10.58 3.76 6.05
CA TYR A 162 -10.37 2.32 5.95
C TYR A 162 -9.16 1.95 5.07
N THR A 163 -9.07 2.53 3.87
CA THR A 163 -8.10 2.10 2.87
C THR A 163 -6.70 2.56 3.17
N VAL A 164 -6.53 3.77 3.71
CA VAL A 164 -5.21 4.25 4.12
C VAL A 164 -4.73 3.46 5.32
N TYR A 165 -5.56 3.24 6.36
CA TYR A 165 -5.20 2.36 7.48
C TYR A 165 -4.66 1.00 7.00
N LEU A 166 -5.37 0.35 6.06
CA LEU A 166 -4.92 -0.92 5.51
C LEU A 166 -3.66 -0.80 4.65
N SER A 167 -3.51 0.31 3.92
CA SER A 167 -2.31 0.60 3.12
C SER A 167 -1.07 0.69 4.01
N GLU A 168 -1.13 1.46 5.10
CA GLU A 168 -0.06 1.59 6.08
C GLU A 168 0.29 0.23 6.71
N LYS A 169 -0.72 -0.52 7.17
CA LYS A 169 -0.48 -1.80 7.86
C LYS A 169 0.02 -2.89 6.90
N ILE A 170 -0.47 -2.95 5.66
CA ILE A 170 0.06 -3.91 4.69
C ILE A 170 1.46 -3.50 4.20
N GLY A 171 1.74 -2.20 4.08
CA GLY A 171 3.08 -1.65 3.81
C GLY A 171 4.07 -2.07 4.88
N TYR A 172 3.74 -1.80 6.14
CA TYR A 172 4.50 -2.24 7.32
C TYR A 172 4.88 -3.73 7.25
N TRP A 173 3.90 -4.63 7.09
CA TRP A 173 4.15 -6.06 7.11
C TRP A 173 5.01 -6.53 5.94
N ARG A 174 4.81 -5.94 4.75
CA ARG A 174 5.67 -6.25 3.59
C ARG A 174 7.13 -5.90 3.86
N TYR A 175 7.37 -4.70 4.37
CA TYR A 175 8.72 -4.19 4.59
C TYR A 175 9.42 -4.94 5.73
N ILE A 176 8.75 -5.20 6.85
CA ILE A 176 9.38 -5.87 7.99
C ILE A 176 9.68 -7.34 7.70
N ILE A 177 8.80 -8.05 6.96
CA ILE A 177 9.05 -9.44 6.57
C ILE A 177 10.26 -9.53 5.63
N ILE A 178 10.37 -8.63 4.65
CA ILE A 178 11.55 -8.56 3.77
C ILE A 178 12.81 -8.25 4.59
N TYR A 179 12.75 -7.26 5.48
CA TYR A 179 13.88 -6.86 6.32
C TYR A 179 14.38 -8.03 7.17
N ARG A 180 13.50 -8.68 7.94
CA ARG A 180 13.86 -9.81 8.82
C ARG A 180 14.37 -11.02 8.04
N HIS A 181 13.84 -11.27 6.84
CA HIS A 181 14.36 -12.31 5.96
C HIS A 181 15.81 -12.02 5.54
N LEU A 182 16.10 -10.78 5.12
CA LEU A 182 17.43 -10.39 4.65
C LEU A 182 18.46 -10.25 5.78
N GLU A 183 18.04 -9.99 7.02
CA GLU A 183 18.91 -10.11 8.20
C GLU A 183 19.39 -11.56 8.41
N GLN A 184 18.52 -12.55 8.14
CA GLN A 184 18.86 -13.97 8.25
C GLN A 184 19.60 -14.50 7.02
N HIS A 185 19.37 -13.88 5.87
CA HIS A 185 19.93 -14.25 4.56
C HIS A 185 20.61 -13.06 3.87
N PRO A 186 21.74 -12.56 4.42
CA PRO A 186 22.43 -11.39 3.89
C PRO A 186 22.93 -11.59 2.45
N GLU A 187 23.14 -12.83 2.00
CA GLU A 187 23.49 -13.19 0.63
C GLU A 187 22.44 -12.78 -0.41
N HIS A 188 21.18 -12.61 0.02
CA HIS A 188 20.07 -12.17 -0.84
C HIS A 188 19.87 -10.65 -0.83
N GLN A 189 20.61 -9.90 0.01
CA GLN A 189 20.54 -8.45 0.08
C GLN A 189 21.37 -7.80 -1.03
N PHE A 190 20.88 -7.87 -2.27
CA PHE A 190 21.59 -7.36 -3.45
C PHE A 190 21.61 -5.82 -3.59
N TYR A 191 20.86 -5.08 -2.77
CA TYR A 191 20.83 -3.62 -2.82
C TYR A 191 20.63 -2.98 -1.42
N PRO A 192 21.26 -1.83 -1.11
CA PRO A 192 21.30 -1.30 0.26
C PRO A 192 19.97 -0.75 0.79
N ILE A 193 18.98 -0.49 -0.07
CA ILE A 193 17.67 0.07 0.32
C ILE A 193 16.96 -0.77 1.38
N PHE A 194 17.15 -2.09 1.35
CA PHE A 194 16.44 -3.00 2.22
C PHE A 194 16.81 -2.80 3.69
N ARG A 195 18.03 -2.31 3.99
CA ARG A 195 18.45 -1.96 5.36
C ARG A 195 17.61 -0.84 5.99
N TYR A 196 16.97 -0.01 5.16
CA TYR A 196 16.16 1.12 5.60
C TYR A 196 14.69 0.73 5.87
N PHE A 197 14.30 -0.51 5.56
CA PHE A 197 12.91 -0.95 5.70
C PHE A 197 12.45 -0.96 7.16
N GLU A 198 13.34 -1.22 8.14
CA GLU A 198 12.96 -1.16 9.56
C GLU A 198 12.54 0.26 9.99
N SER A 199 13.32 1.28 9.65
CA SER A 199 12.97 2.67 9.94
C SER A 199 11.74 3.12 9.16
N TRP A 200 11.60 2.66 7.91
CA TRP A 200 10.39 2.87 7.11
C TRP A 200 9.14 2.32 7.80
N CYS A 201 9.18 1.06 8.26
CA CYS A 201 8.12 0.44 9.03
C CYS A 201 7.72 1.25 10.27
N GLN A 202 8.65 1.94 10.93
CA GLN A 202 8.30 2.77 12.08
C GLN A 202 7.43 3.97 11.68
N ASP A 203 7.70 4.60 10.53
CA ASP A 203 6.84 5.65 9.97
C ASP A 203 5.44 5.10 9.63
N GLU A 204 5.37 4.01 8.85
CA GLU A 204 4.11 3.33 8.48
C GLU A 204 3.30 2.91 9.71
N ASN A 205 3.97 2.45 10.77
CA ASN A 205 3.27 2.05 11.98
C ASN A 205 2.61 3.25 12.67
N ARG A 206 3.33 4.37 12.81
CA ARG A 206 2.81 5.64 13.37
C ARG A 206 1.63 6.15 12.54
N HIS A 207 1.78 6.17 11.22
CA HIS A 207 0.73 6.60 10.29
C HIS A 207 -0.52 5.71 10.43
N GLY A 208 -0.34 4.39 10.48
CA GLY A 208 -1.42 3.45 10.72
C GLY A 208 -2.08 3.61 12.10
N ASP A 209 -1.35 4.03 13.13
CA ASP A 209 -1.90 4.29 14.46
C ASP A 209 -2.74 5.59 14.50
N ILE A 210 -2.32 6.63 13.77
CA ILE A 210 -3.14 7.83 13.55
C ILE A 210 -4.44 7.46 12.85
N PHE A 211 -4.38 6.69 11.76
CA PHE A 211 -5.58 6.28 11.03
C PHE A 211 -6.49 5.34 11.84
N LYS A 212 -5.91 4.51 12.72
CA LYS A 212 -6.69 3.74 13.71
C LYS A 212 -7.44 4.67 14.64
N ALA A 213 -6.78 5.67 15.23
CA ALA A 213 -7.44 6.64 16.11
C ALA A 213 -8.55 7.40 15.36
N LEU A 214 -8.30 7.87 14.14
CA LEU A 214 -9.31 8.53 13.30
C LEU A 214 -10.50 7.61 12.98
N LEU A 215 -10.27 6.32 12.71
CA LEU A 215 -11.37 5.39 12.49
C LEU A 215 -12.17 5.16 13.78
N ARG A 216 -11.49 5.02 14.92
CA ARG A 216 -12.13 4.76 16.22
C ARG A 216 -12.86 5.97 16.78
N SER A 217 -12.47 7.19 16.43
CA SER A 217 -13.22 8.40 16.79
C SER A 217 -14.57 8.51 16.08
N GLN A 218 -14.81 7.69 15.05
CA GLN A 218 -16.04 7.67 14.27
C GLN A 218 -16.86 6.39 14.52
N PRO A 219 -17.83 6.37 15.47
CA PRO A 219 -18.62 5.17 15.79
C PRO A 219 -19.33 4.53 14.58
N GLN A 220 -19.71 5.32 13.58
CA GLN A 220 -20.29 4.84 12.32
C GLN A 220 -19.34 3.94 11.51
N LEU A 221 -18.04 3.97 11.79
CA LEU A 221 -17.01 3.15 11.11
C LEU A 221 -16.66 1.87 11.85
N TRP A 222 -17.23 1.61 13.02
CA TRP A 222 -16.93 0.36 13.73
C TRP A 222 -18.09 -0.18 14.57
N ASN A 223 -18.94 0.67 15.12
CA ASN A 223 -19.99 0.29 16.06
C ASN A 223 -21.35 0.02 15.39
N ASN A 224 -21.38 -0.63 14.23
CA ASN A 224 -22.63 -1.04 13.58
C ASN A 224 -22.43 -2.16 12.54
N TRP A 225 -23.53 -2.75 12.07
CA TRP A 225 -23.49 -3.84 11.11
C TRP A 225 -22.94 -3.45 9.73
N LYS A 226 -23.15 -2.20 9.27
CA LYS A 226 -22.58 -1.72 8.01
C LYS A 226 -21.06 -1.65 8.08
N ALA A 227 -20.51 -1.21 9.22
CA ALA A 227 -19.07 -1.20 9.47
C ALA A 227 -18.47 -2.61 9.40
N LYS A 228 -19.17 -3.64 9.90
CA LYS A 228 -18.76 -5.04 9.74
C LYS A 228 -18.69 -5.45 8.27
N LEU A 229 -19.66 -5.05 7.45
CA LEU A 229 -19.65 -5.34 6.00
C LEU A 229 -18.55 -4.59 5.25
N TRP A 230 -18.34 -3.31 5.58
CA TRP A 230 -17.28 -2.49 4.98
C TRP A 230 -15.88 -2.99 5.35
N SER A 231 -15.66 -3.35 6.61
CA SER A 231 -14.39 -3.92 7.07
C SER A 231 -14.04 -5.18 6.30
N ARG A 232 -15.01 -6.10 6.14
CA ARG A 232 -14.82 -7.31 5.31
C ARG A 232 -14.49 -6.97 3.87
N PHE A 233 -15.21 -5.99 3.30
CA PHE A 233 -15.04 -5.60 1.92
C PHE A 233 -13.63 -5.03 1.68
N PHE A 234 -13.19 -4.10 2.52
CA PHE A 234 -11.87 -3.47 2.37
C PHE A 234 -10.72 -4.45 2.66
N LEU A 235 -10.83 -5.28 3.72
CA LEU A 235 -9.86 -6.33 3.99
C LEU A 235 -9.71 -7.27 2.79
N LEU A 236 -10.83 -7.81 2.29
CA LEU A 236 -10.78 -8.74 1.16
C LEU A 236 -10.27 -8.06 -0.11
N SER A 237 -10.66 -6.81 -0.38
CA SER A 237 -10.17 -6.08 -1.53
C SER A 237 -8.66 -5.89 -1.48
N VAL A 238 -8.12 -5.46 -0.33
CA VAL A 238 -6.68 -5.25 -0.15
C VAL A 238 -5.91 -6.56 -0.23
N PHE A 239 -6.40 -7.65 0.37
CA PHE A 239 -5.72 -8.94 0.29
C PHE A 239 -5.76 -9.52 -1.12
N ALA A 240 -6.89 -9.40 -1.83
CA ALA A 240 -6.98 -9.85 -3.21
C ALA A 240 -6.02 -9.07 -4.13
N THR A 241 -5.96 -7.74 -4.02
CA THR A 241 -5.04 -6.93 -4.83
C THR A 241 -3.59 -7.18 -4.46
N HIS A 242 -3.29 -7.40 -3.17
CA HIS A 242 -1.97 -7.77 -2.71
C HIS A 242 -1.52 -9.11 -3.30
N THR A 243 -2.31 -10.19 -3.13
CA THR A 243 -1.99 -11.52 -3.66
C THR A 243 -1.82 -11.49 -5.18
N MET A 244 -2.71 -10.84 -5.93
CA MET A 244 -2.55 -10.70 -7.38
C MET A 244 -1.24 -10.00 -7.75
N THR A 245 -0.88 -8.95 -7.00
CA THR A 245 0.32 -8.15 -7.25
C THR A 245 1.60 -8.89 -6.89
N VAL A 246 1.62 -9.63 -5.77
CA VAL A 246 2.76 -10.43 -5.33
C VAL A 246 3.07 -11.51 -6.35
N HIS A 247 2.05 -12.26 -6.78
CA HIS A 247 2.22 -13.31 -7.78
C HIS A 247 2.57 -12.77 -9.18
N GLU A 248 2.08 -11.59 -9.57
CA GLU A 248 2.53 -10.92 -10.80
C GLU A 248 4.03 -10.57 -10.77
N ARG A 249 4.60 -10.42 -9.56
CA ARG A 249 5.98 -9.99 -9.33
C ARG A 249 6.83 -11.04 -8.64
N SER A 250 6.51 -12.33 -8.83
CA SER A 250 7.24 -13.43 -8.20
C SER A 250 8.75 -13.37 -8.46
N GLY A 251 9.18 -12.85 -9.62
CA GLY A 251 10.60 -12.66 -9.95
C GLY A 251 11.34 -11.73 -8.98
N PHE A 252 10.69 -10.67 -8.49
CA PHE A 252 11.29 -9.79 -7.48
C PHE A 252 11.50 -10.54 -6.16
N TYR A 253 10.48 -11.22 -5.65
CA TYR A 253 10.60 -12.00 -4.41
C TYR A 253 11.65 -13.11 -4.53
N LYS A 254 11.68 -13.79 -5.69
CA LYS A 254 12.72 -14.79 -5.98
C LYS A 254 14.14 -14.20 -5.95
N SER A 255 14.34 -12.97 -6.43
CA SER A 255 15.65 -12.28 -6.34
C SER A 255 16.08 -11.98 -4.90
N LEU A 256 15.14 -11.96 -3.96
CA LEU A 256 15.38 -11.80 -2.52
C LEU A 256 15.46 -13.13 -1.77
N GLY A 257 15.42 -14.29 -2.46
CA GLY A 257 15.38 -15.60 -1.79
C GLY A 257 14.02 -15.96 -1.19
N LEU A 258 12.97 -15.18 -1.47
CA LEU A 258 11.62 -15.38 -0.93
C LEU A 258 10.73 -16.21 -1.86
N ASP A 259 9.96 -17.13 -1.28
CA ASP A 259 8.79 -17.69 -1.96
C ASP A 259 7.63 -16.67 -1.93
N ALA A 260 7.16 -16.29 -3.11
CA ALA A 260 6.13 -15.26 -3.25
C ALA A 260 4.78 -15.67 -2.62
N THR A 261 4.45 -16.96 -2.61
CA THR A 261 3.17 -17.45 -2.08
C THR A 261 3.17 -17.44 -0.55
N GLU A 262 4.29 -17.86 0.04
CA GLU A 262 4.48 -17.85 1.48
C GLU A 262 4.63 -16.41 2.02
N PHE A 263 5.35 -15.56 1.31
CA PHE A 263 5.42 -14.12 1.61
C PHE A 263 4.02 -13.48 1.62
N ASP A 264 3.20 -13.72 0.58
CA ASP A 264 1.82 -13.22 0.51
C ASP A 264 0.99 -13.69 1.71
N ARG A 265 1.07 -14.99 2.04
CA ARG A 265 0.34 -15.57 3.17
C ARG A 265 0.67 -14.86 4.47
N GLN A 266 1.96 -14.71 4.77
CA GLN A 266 2.42 -14.05 6.00
C GLN A 266 1.96 -12.59 6.05
N VAL A 267 2.09 -11.83 4.96
CA VAL A 267 1.63 -10.45 4.91
C VAL A 267 0.13 -10.36 5.19
N VAL A 268 -0.67 -11.21 4.53
CA VAL A 268 -2.13 -11.20 4.68
C VAL A 268 -2.56 -11.60 6.10
N GLN A 269 -1.98 -12.65 6.69
CA GLN A 269 -2.30 -13.08 8.05
C GLN A 269 -1.98 -11.97 9.06
N ASN A 270 -0.75 -11.47 9.06
CA ASN A 270 -0.31 -10.46 10.01
C ASN A 270 -1.08 -9.12 9.85
N THR A 271 -1.39 -8.74 8.61
CA THR A 271 -2.22 -7.55 8.35
C THR A 271 -3.65 -7.74 8.86
N ASN A 272 -4.26 -8.91 8.65
CA ASN A 272 -5.61 -9.22 9.11
C ASN A 272 -5.71 -9.20 10.64
N GLU A 273 -4.75 -9.81 11.34
CA GLU A 273 -4.65 -9.78 12.80
C GLU A 273 -4.48 -8.35 13.33
N THR A 274 -3.58 -7.58 12.72
CA THR A 274 -3.35 -6.18 13.10
C THR A 274 -4.59 -5.32 12.85
N ALA A 275 -5.30 -5.54 11.73
CA ALA A 275 -6.53 -4.83 11.41
C ALA A 275 -7.64 -5.10 12.44
N GLY A 276 -7.61 -6.27 13.09
CA GLY A 276 -8.48 -6.61 14.21
C GLY A 276 -8.34 -5.69 15.42
N ARG A 277 -7.35 -4.80 15.49
CA ARG A 277 -7.22 -3.74 16.51
C ARG A 277 -8.01 -2.46 16.19
N ALA A 278 -8.36 -2.23 14.92
CA ALA A 278 -9.11 -1.07 14.47
C ALA A 278 -10.56 -1.44 14.08
N PHE A 279 -10.70 -2.50 13.29
CA PHE A 279 -11.96 -2.88 12.68
C PHE A 279 -12.81 -3.74 13.62
N PRO A 280 -14.15 -3.74 13.48
CA PRO A 280 -15.06 -4.56 14.28
C PRO A 280 -15.11 -6.04 13.87
N VAL A 281 -14.48 -6.39 12.75
CA VAL A 281 -14.32 -7.78 12.30
C VAL A 281 -13.00 -7.95 11.57
N MET A 282 -12.48 -9.17 11.59
CA MET A 282 -11.39 -9.63 10.73
C MET A 282 -11.85 -10.82 9.89
N LEU A 283 -11.15 -11.09 8.78
CA LEU A 283 -11.45 -12.25 7.94
C LEU A 283 -10.95 -13.53 8.62
N ASN A 284 -11.60 -14.66 8.35
CA ASN A 284 -11.14 -15.95 8.85
C ASN A 284 -10.07 -16.52 7.91
N THR A 285 -8.82 -16.08 8.10
CA THR A 285 -7.65 -16.51 7.31
C THR A 285 -7.29 -17.98 7.50
N GLU A 286 -7.69 -18.56 8.63
CA GLU A 286 -7.49 -19.97 8.96
C GLU A 286 -8.48 -20.91 8.26
N HIS A 287 -9.52 -20.37 7.61
CA HIS A 287 -10.44 -21.19 6.83
C HIS A 287 -9.68 -21.88 5.69
N PRO A 288 -9.81 -23.21 5.49
CA PRO A 288 -8.97 -23.99 4.58
C PRO A 288 -9.04 -23.54 3.12
N GLN A 289 -10.12 -22.88 2.72
CA GLN A 289 -10.29 -22.35 1.37
C GLN A 289 -9.80 -20.90 1.20
N PHE A 290 -9.40 -20.20 2.26
CA PHE A 290 -9.11 -18.77 2.21
C PHE A 290 -7.98 -18.45 1.23
N PHE A 291 -6.77 -18.95 1.53
CA PHE A 291 -5.60 -18.74 0.68
C PHE A 291 -5.71 -19.43 -0.67
N THR A 292 -6.28 -20.64 -0.73
CA THR A 292 -6.48 -21.35 -1.99
C THR A 292 -7.31 -20.54 -2.99
N ARG A 293 -8.34 -19.83 -2.52
CA ARG A 293 -9.18 -19.00 -3.41
C ARG A 293 -8.49 -17.70 -3.82
N LEU A 294 -7.75 -17.04 -2.92
CA LEU A 294 -6.93 -15.87 -3.27
C LEU A 294 -5.86 -16.23 -4.32
N GLN A 295 -5.18 -17.36 -4.15
CA GLN A 295 -4.19 -17.87 -5.11
C GLN A 295 -4.82 -18.22 -6.47
N ARG A 296 -6.03 -18.79 -6.49
CA ARG A 296 -6.78 -18.98 -7.74
C ARG A 296 -7.05 -17.64 -8.43
N CYS A 297 -7.46 -16.62 -7.69
CA CYS A 297 -7.66 -15.28 -8.23
C CYS A 297 -6.37 -14.72 -8.86
N ALA A 298 -5.22 -14.87 -8.20
CA ALA A 298 -3.91 -14.50 -8.75
C ALA A 298 -3.57 -15.29 -10.03
N GLY A 299 -3.78 -16.61 -10.04
CA GLY A 299 -3.57 -17.43 -11.24
C GLY A 299 -4.45 -17.01 -12.43
N TYR A 300 -5.71 -16.64 -12.19
CA TYR A 300 -6.57 -16.09 -13.24
C TYR A 300 -6.12 -14.70 -13.69
N ASN A 301 -5.64 -13.84 -12.78
CA ASN A 301 -5.07 -12.53 -13.11
C ASN A 301 -3.84 -12.65 -14.02
N LEU A 302 -2.94 -13.60 -13.76
CA LEU A 302 -1.79 -13.88 -14.63
C LEU A 302 -2.22 -14.31 -16.04
N LYS A 303 -3.24 -15.16 -16.15
CA LYS A 303 -3.81 -15.55 -17.46
C LYS A 303 -4.42 -14.34 -18.19
N ILE A 304 -5.10 -13.46 -17.48
CA ILE A 304 -5.64 -12.20 -18.02
C ILE A 304 -4.50 -11.31 -18.55
N ALA A 305 -3.41 -11.15 -17.79
CA ALA A 305 -2.25 -10.38 -18.21
C ALA A 305 -1.60 -10.96 -19.48
N ASN A 306 -1.47 -12.29 -19.57
CA ASN A 306 -0.95 -12.96 -20.76
C ASN A 306 -1.85 -12.78 -22.00
N ILE A 307 -3.17 -12.81 -21.84
CA ILE A 307 -4.11 -12.50 -22.92
C ILE A 307 -3.95 -11.05 -23.37
N GLU A 308 -3.79 -10.11 -22.44
CA GLU A 308 -3.61 -8.69 -22.75
C GLU A 308 -2.34 -8.43 -23.58
N ARG A 309 -1.24 -9.16 -23.30
CA ARG A 309 0.04 -9.09 -24.04
C ARG A 309 0.01 -9.75 -25.42
N SER A 310 -0.96 -10.62 -25.70
CA SER A 310 -1.05 -11.30 -27.01
C SER A 310 -1.31 -10.33 -28.16
N SER A 311 -1.00 -10.72 -29.40
CA SER A 311 -1.25 -9.92 -30.62
C SER A 311 -2.71 -9.99 -31.12
N GLN A 312 -3.61 -10.63 -30.37
CA GLN A 312 -5.01 -10.83 -30.77
C GLN A 312 -5.82 -9.53 -30.78
N SER A 313 -6.94 -9.52 -31.52
CA SER A 313 -7.86 -8.38 -31.56
C SER A 313 -8.50 -8.10 -30.20
N LYS A 314 -8.87 -6.84 -29.93
CA LYS A 314 -9.45 -6.41 -28.65
C LYS A 314 -10.71 -7.22 -28.28
N PHE A 315 -11.54 -7.54 -29.26
CA PHE A 315 -12.76 -8.33 -29.06
C PHE A 315 -12.46 -9.75 -28.59
N ILE A 316 -11.51 -10.43 -29.26
CA ILE A 316 -11.10 -11.79 -28.87
C ILE A 316 -10.48 -11.78 -27.46
N LYS A 317 -9.64 -10.78 -27.16
CA LYS A 317 -9.09 -10.60 -25.81
C LYS A 317 -10.19 -10.44 -24.76
N LEU A 318 -11.22 -9.65 -25.04
CA LEU A 318 -12.34 -9.45 -24.12
C LEU A 318 -13.07 -10.77 -23.84
N MET A 319 -13.45 -11.52 -24.89
CA MET A 319 -14.14 -12.80 -24.75
C MET A 319 -13.34 -13.83 -23.96
N ARG A 320 -12.01 -13.87 -24.14
CA ARG A 320 -11.12 -14.76 -23.36
C ARG A 320 -10.96 -14.32 -21.91
N LYS A 321 -11.02 -13.01 -21.62
CA LYS A 321 -10.87 -12.46 -20.26
C LYS A 321 -12.15 -12.61 -19.42
N LEU A 322 -13.33 -12.49 -20.03
CA LEU A 322 -14.63 -12.56 -19.33
C LEU A 322 -14.78 -13.76 -18.39
N PRO A 323 -14.55 -15.03 -18.80
CA PRO A 323 -14.69 -16.17 -17.91
C PRO A 323 -13.68 -16.15 -16.75
N LEU A 324 -12.47 -15.62 -16.98
CA LEU A 324 -11.46 -15.47 -15.94
C LEU A 324 -11.84 -14.41 -14.92
N ILE A 325 -12.38 -13.27 -15.38
CA ILE A 325 -12.91 -12.21 -14.50
C ILE A 325 -14.08 -12.74 -13.68
N ALA A 326 -15.02 -13.45 -14.30
CA ALA A 326 -16.14 -14.08 -13.60
C ALA A 326 -15.65 -15.08 -12.53
N ALA A 327 -14.61 -15.88 -12.84
CA ALA A 327 -14.02 -16.80 -11.88
C ALA A 327 -13.33 -16.08 -10.70
N ILE A 328 -12.66 -14.94 -10.94
CA ILE A 328 -12.11 -14.09 -9.87
C ILE A 328 -13.25 -13.60 -8.97
N VAL A 329 -14.28 -12.98 -9.57
CA VAL A 329 -15.43 -12.44 -8.83
C VAL A 329 -16.12 -13.55 -8.02
N GLY A 330 -16.34 -14.72 -8.60
CA GLY A 330 -16.93 -15.86 -7.90
C GLY A 330 -16.11 -16.33 -6.69
N ASN A 331 -14.79 -16.40 -6.80
CA ASN A 331 -13.93 -16.73 -5.67
C ASN A 331 -13.95 -15.64 -4.59
N LEU A 332 -13.95 -14.36 -4.96
CA LEU A 332 -14.04 -13.25 -4.01
C LEU A 332 -15.40 -13.22 -3.29
N VAL A 333 -16.50 -13.49 -3.98
CA VAL A 333 -17.83 -13.61 -3.34
C VAL A 333 -17.83 -14.75 -2.32
N LEU A 334 -17.31 -15.91 -2.69
CA LEU A 334 -17.22 -17.05 -1.77
C LEU A 334 -16.35 -16.75 -0.55
N LEU A 335 -15.23 -16.04 -0.74
CA LEU A 335 -14.39 -15.55 0.36
C LEU A 335 -15.12 -14.55 1.25
N TYR A 336 -15.84 -13.60 0.64
CA TYR A 336 -16.61 -12.61 1.37
C TYR A 336 -17.67 -13.28 2.24
N LEU A 337 -18.30 -14.36 1.78
CA LEU A 337 -19.34 -15.11 2.50
C LEU A 337 -18.83 -16.01 3.63
N ILE A 338 -17.52 -16.26 3.74
CA ILE A 338 -16.93 -16.95 4.90
C ILE A 338 -17.29 -16.16 6.17
N LYS A 339 -17.72 -16.87 7.23
CA LYS A 339 -18.06 -16.25 8.52
C LYS A 339 -16.83 -15.50 9.05
N PRO A 340 -16.92 -14.17 9.24
CA PRO A 340 -15.82 -13.38 9.79
C PRO A 340 -15.67 -13.64 11.30
N ILE A 341 -14.55 -13.20 11.85
CA ILE A 341 -14.29 -13.23 13.29
C ILE A 341 -14.67 -11.86 13.88
N ASP A 342 -15.51 -11.86 14.92
CA ASP A 342 -15.95 -10.65 15.61
C ASP A 342 -14.87 -10.18 16.59
N THR A 343 -14.22 -9.07 16.27
CA THR A 343 -13.08 -8.56 17.03
C THR A 343 -13.50 -7.73 18.23
N GLU A 344 -14.69 -7.12 18.22
CA GLU A 344 -15.19 -6.37 19.38
C GLU A 344 -15.47 -7.33 20.54
N ASN A 345 -16.00 -8.52 20.26
CA ASN A 345 -16.18 -9.57 21.27
C ASN A 345 -14.84 -10.03 21.87
N LEU A 346 -13.80 -10.18 21.04
CA LEU A 346 -12.45 -10.57 21.48
C LEU A 346 -11.80 -9.50 22.35
N ARG A 347 -12.00 -8.21 22.04
CA ARG A 347 -11.50 -7.10 22.87
C ARG A 347 -12.19 -7.03 24.23
N ALA A 348 -13.48 -7.36 24.30
CA ALA A 348 -14.19 -7.39 25.58
C ALA A 348 -13.68 -8.49 26.53
N THR A 349 -13.14 -9.58 26.00
CA THR A 349 -12.57 -10.69 26.79
C THR A 349 -11.13 -10.45 27.26
N VAL A 350 -10.40 -9.53 26.62
CA VAL A 350 -9.04 -9.12 27.01
C VAL A 350 -9.17 -7.76 27.71
N ARG A 351 -9.64 -7.77 28.96
CA ARG A 351 -9.63 -6.60 29.86
C ARG A 351 -8.73 -6.85 31.05
#